data_AF-A0AAV4I3L3-F1
#
_entry.id   AF-A0AAV4I3L3-F1
#
_cell.length_a   1.000
_cell.length_b   1.000
_cell.length_c   1.000
_cell.angle_alpha   90.00
_cell.angle_beta   90.00
_cell.angle_gamma   90.00
#
_symmetry.space_group_name_H-M   'P 1'
#
loop_
_entity.id
_entity.type
_entity.pdbx_description
1 polymer ?
#
loop_
_entity_poly.entity_id
_entity_poly.type
_entity_poly.pdbx_seq_one_letter_code
_entity_poly.pdbx_strand_id
1 'polypeptide(L)'
;MATLDKHDPLCEHTIPPRLHAPWITPEVTEAKAERRISKRQWKKTGLTVHKDIYRARRSNCVQLMRERKKDHVLTVNVAHSSQTDIKVQLQHKTNLKKD
;
A
#
# COMPACT_ATOMS: atom_id res chain seq x y z
N MET A 1 27.54 34.31 26.43
CA MET A 1 27.52 33.04 25.68
C MET A 1 26.07 32.71 25.30
N ALA A 2 25.61 33.07 24.09
CA ALA A 2 24.30 32.64 23.55
C ALA A 2 24.13 33.03 22.05
N THR A 3 25.17 32.90 21.22
CA THR A 3 25.11 33.31 19.80
C THR A 3 24.66 32.17 18.87
N LEU A 4 24.78 30.92 19.31
CA LEU A 4 24.49 29.73 18.49
C LEU A 4 22.98 29.54 18.23
N ASP A 5 22.13 29.83 19.22
CA ASP A 5 20.68 29.61 19.15
C ASP A 5 19.93 30.61 18.23
N LYS A 6 20.56 31.74 17.89
CA LYS A 6 20.04 32.71 16.92
C LYS A 6 20.34 32.34 15.47
N HIS A 7 21.46 31.65 15.24
CA HIS A 7 21.94 31.33 13.90
C HIS A 7 21.57 29.91 13.46
N ASP A 8 21.32 29.01 14.41
CA ASP A 8 20.89 27.64 14.15
C ASP A 8 19.86 27.21 15.20
N PRO A 9 18.62 27.73 15.12
CA PRO A 9 17.57 27.39 16.07
C PRO A 9 17.23 25.91 15.93
N LEU A 10 17.19 25.20 17.06
CA LEU A 10 16.83 23.78 17.09
C LEU A 10 15.39 23.59 16.59
N CYS A 11 15.28 23.20 15.32
CA CYS A 11 14.00 22.93 14.67
C CYS A 11 13.74 21.41 14.72
N GLU A 12 12.80 20.98 15.55
CA GLU A 12 12.36 19.60 15.56
C GLU A 12 11.44 19.33 14.38
N HIS A 13 11.83 18.39 13.51
CA HIS A 13 11.01 17.92 12.41
C HIS A 13 10.45 16.53 12.71
N THR A 14 9.15 16.45 12.99
CA THR A 14 8.46 15.16 13.17
C THR A 14 8.12 14.55 11.80
N ILE A 15 8.81 13.47 11.44
CA ILE A 15 8.47 12.69 10.25
C ILE A 15 7.29 11.78 10.59
N PRO A 16 6.11 11.94 9.94
CA PRO A 16 4.98 11.06 10.21
C PRO A 16 5.30 9.63 9.76
N PRO A 17 4.91 8.61 10.54
CA PRO A 17 5.11 7.22 10.14
C PRO A 17 4.33 6.94 8.86
N ARG A 18 5.04 6.53 7.81
CA ARG A 18 4.39 6.09 6.56
C ARG A 18 3.74 4.74 6.82
N LEU A 19 2.41 4.71 6.91
CA LEU A 19 1.66 3.46 7.00
C LEU A 19 1.99 2.58 5.80
N HIS A 20 2.44 1.36 6.09
CA HIS A 20 2.68 0.36 5.06
C HIS A 20 1.35 0.05 4.37
N ALA A 21 1.26 0.31 3.06
CA ALA A 21 0.06 0.03 2.29
C ALA A 21 -0.22 -1.49 2.30
N PRO A 22 -1.34 -1.96 2.88
CA PRO A 22 -1.56 -3.40 3.11
C PRO A 22 -1.62 -4.25 1.84
N TRP A 23 -2.01 -3.64 0.71
CA TRP A 23 -2.06 -4.29 -0.60
C TRP A 23 -0.69 -4.39 -1.29
N ILE A 24 0.39 -3.84 -0.71
CA ILE A 24 1.76 -4.05 -1.21
C ILE A 24 2.30 -5.34 -0.60
N THR A 25 1.98 -6.44 -1.25
CA THR A 25 2.52 -7.77 -0.89
C THR A 25 3.95 -7.92 -1.42
N PRO A 26 4.74 -8.89 -0.90
CA PRO A 26 6.08 -9.18 -1.41
C PRO A 26 6.13 -9.38 -2.93
N GLU A 27 5.12 -10.04 -3.48
CA GLU A 27 4.97 -10.24 -4.93
C GLU A 27 4.84 -8.93 -5.72
N VAL A 28 4.09 -7.95 -5.20
CA VAL A 28 3.99 -6.61 -5.80
C VAL A 28 5.35 -5.90 -5.72
N THR A 29 6.11 -6.10 -4.64
CA THR A 29 7.45 -5.51 -4.52
C THR A 29 8.44 -6.12 -5.52
N GLU A 30 8.40 -7.43 -5.71
CA GLU A 30 9.21 -8.16 -6.68
C GLU A 30 8.88 -7.72 -8.12
N ALA A 31 7.60 -7.69 -8.49
CA ALA A 31 7.16 -7.21 -9.81
C ALA A 31 7.59 -5.76 -10.07
N LYS A 32 7.60 -4.89 -9.03
CA LYS A 32 8.12 -3.51 -9.14
C LYS A 32 9.63 -3.48 -9.33
N ALA A 33 10.38 -4.39 -8.69
CA ALA A 33 11.81 -4.54 -8.85
C ALA A 33 12.18 -5.02 -10.26
N GLU A 34 11.54 -6.07 -10.76
CA GLU A 34 11.72 -6.57 -12.13
C GLU A 34 11.43 -5.49 -13.19
N ARG A 35 10.34 -4.75 -13.00
CA ARG A 35 10.00 -3.59 -13.85
C ARG A 35 11.09 -2.53 -13.82
N ARG A 36 11.73 -2.28 -12.66
CA ARG A 36 12.82 -1.32 -12.52
C ARG A 36 14.07 -1.81 -13.24
N ILE A 37 14.42 -3.09 -13.11
CA ILE A 37 15.57 -3.74 -13.75
C ILE A 37 15.43 -3.68 -15.27
N SER A 38 14.31 -4.16 -15.81
CA SER A 38 14.01 -4.12 -17.25
C SER A 38 13.99 -2.70 -17.81
N LYS A 39 13.44 -1.72 -17.07
CA LYS A 39 13.50 -0.30 -17.46
C LYS A 39 14.93 0.22 -17.51
N ARG A 40 15.78 -0.13 -16.55
CA ARG A 40 17.20 0.25 -16.53
C ARG A 40 17.93 -0.36 -17.73
N GLN A 41 17.69 -1.65 -17.99
CA GLN A 41 18.28 -2.35 -19.13
C GLN A 41 17.88 -1.70 -20.46
N TRP A 42 16.60 -1.40 -20.66
CA TRP A 42 16.14 -0.69 -21.85
C TRP A 42 16.76 0.71 -21.98
N LYS A 43 16.82 1.49 -20.89
CA LYS A 43 17.48 2.81 -20.92
C LYS A 43 18.97 2.73 -21.25
N LYS A 44 19.66 1.67 -20.82
CA LYS A 44 21.08 1.46 -21.09
C LYS A 44 21.35 1.09 -22.56
N THR A 45 20.48 0.26 -23.14
CA THR A 45 20.73 -0.37 -24.45
C THR A 45 19.98 0.27 -25.61
N GLY A 46 18.82 0.89 -25.36
CA GLY A 46 17.96 1.45 -26.40
C GLY A 46 17.26 0.42 -27.31
N LEU A 47 17.52 -0.88 -27.15
CA LEU A 47 16.99 -1.92 -28.05
C LEU A 47 15.49 -2.15 -27.89
N THR A 48 14.82 -2.44 -29.01
CA THR A 48 13.38 -2.73 -29.08
C THR A 48 13.00 -3.94 -28.24
N VAL A 49 13.79 -5.02 -28.27
CA VAL A 49 13.54 -6.23 -27.48
C VAL A 49 13.48 -5.91 -25.98
N HIS A 50 14.39 -5.08 -25.47
CA HIS A 50 14.38 -4.65 -24.07
C HIS A 50 13.20 -3.72 -23.74
N LYS A 51 12.75 -2.91 -24.71
CA LYS A 51 11.52 -2.10 -24.57
C LYS A 51 10.29 -2.98 -24.43
N ASP A 52 10.19 -4.06 -25.20
CA ASP A 52 9.05 -4.98 -25.15
C ASP A 52 9.05 -5.82 -23.88
N ILE A 53 10.22 -6.28 -23.41
CA ILE A 53 10.36 -6.89 -22.07
C ILE A 53 9.89 -5.92 -20.98
N TYR A 54 10.32 -4.65 -21.03
CA TYR A 54 9.86 -3.64 -20.07
C TYR A 54 8.35 -3.43 -20.13
N ARG A 55 7.75 -3.39 -21.32
CA ARG A 55 6.29 -3.26 -21.50
C ARG A 55 5.56 -4.43 -20.86
N ALA A 56 5.98 -5.66 -21.11
CA ALA A 56 5.39 -6.86 -20.50
C ALA A 56 5.46 -6.82 -18.97
N ARG A 57 6.65 -6.53 -18.41
CA ARG A 57 6.85 -6.42 -16.95
C ARG A 57 6.04 -5.26 -16.33
N ARG A 58 5.90 -4.15 -17.06
CA ARG A 58 5.04 -3.02 -16.63
C ARG A 58 3.58 -3.44 -16.56
N SER A 59 3.06 -4.11 -17.58
CA SER A 59 1.67 -4.56 -17.63
C SER A 59 1.35 -5.54 -16.50
N ASN A 60 2.19 -6.56 -16.31
CA ASN A 60 2.07 -7.52 -15.21
C ASN A 60 2.06 -6.81 -13.84
N CYS A 61 3.01 -5.91 -13.59
CA CYS A 61 3.06 -5.16 -12.32
C CYS A 61 1.80 -4.29 -12.08
N VAL A 62 1.26 -3.66 -13.12
CA VAL A 62 0.02 -2.86 -13.00
C VAL A 62 -1.18 -3.75 -12.72
N GLN A 63 -1.29 -4.89 -13.40
CA GLN A 63 -2.35 -5.86 -13.18
C GLN A 63 -2.33 -6.39 -11.75
N LEU A 64 -1.17 -6.87 -11.29
CA LEU A 64 -1.01 -7.40 -9.93
C LEU A 64 -1.36 -6.36 -8.85
N MET A 65 -0.94 -5.10 -9.03
CA MET A 65 -1.34 -4.03 -8.10
C MET A 65 -2.84 -3.78 -8.09
N ARG A 66 -3.54 -3.93 -9.24
CA ARG A 66 -4.99 -3.76 -9.32
C ARG A 66 -5.72 -4.89 -8.60
N GLU A 67 -5.27 -6.13 -8.82
CA GLU A 67 -5.81 -7.32 -8.17
C GLU A 67 -5.66 -7.22 -6.65
N ARG A 68 -4.45 -6.97 -6.14
CA ARG A 68 -4.23 -6.85 -4.68
C ARG A 68 -4.98 -5.70 -4.03
N LYS A 69 -5.16 -4.58 -4.74
CA LYS A 69 -6.02 -3.49 -4.25
C LYS A 69 -7.48 -3.92 -4.19
N LYS A 70 -7.98 -4.62 -5.22
CA LYS A 70 -9.34 -5.13 -5.25
C LYS A 70 -9.56 -6.12 -4.09
N ASP A 71 -8.66 -7.07 -3.91
CA ASP A 71 -8.74 -8.08 -2.85
C ASP A 71 -8.75 -7.44 -1.45
N HIS A 72 -7.91 -6.42 -1.24
CA HIS A 72 -7.90 -5.67 0.01
C HIS A 72 -9.23 -4.96 0.27
N VAL A 73 -9.79 -4.26 -0.72
CA VAL A 73 -11.09 -3.57 -0.59
C VAL A 73 -12.20 -4.58 -0.28
N LEU A 74 -12.22 -5.72 -0.97
CA LEU A 74 -13.18 -6.79 -0.70
C LEU A 74 -13.06 -7.32 0.72
N THR A 75 -11.83 -7.57 1.18
CA THR A 75 -11.55 -8.09 2.53
C THR A 75 -12.01 -7.10 3.61
N VAL A 76 -11.71 -5.80 3.43
CA VAL A 76 -12.13 -4.74 4.35
C VAL A 76 -13.66 -4.62 4.39
N ASN A 77 -14.33 -4.70 3.25
CA ASN A 77 -15.80 -4.65 3.19
C ASN A 77 -16.46 -5.84 3.91
N VAL A 78 -15.90 -7.05 3.77
CA VAL A 78 -16.37 -8.25 4.50
C VAL A 78 -16.13 -8.09 6.01
N ALA A 79 -14.99 -7.53 6.42
CA ALA A 79 -14.72 -7.26 7.82
C ALA A 79 -15.72 -6.25 8.41
N HIS A 80 -16.08 -5.21 7.65
CA HIS A 80 -17.09 -4.23 8.07
C HIS A 80 -18.51 -4.81 8.13
N SER A 81 -18.91 -5.69 7.21
CA SER A 81 -20.23 -6.34 7.26
C SER A 81 -20.35 -7.31 8.44
N SER A 82 -19.28 -8.05 8.74
CA SER A 82 -19.24 -8.94 9.91
C SER A 82 -19.39 -8.15 11.22
N GLN A 83 -18.84 -6.94 11.27
CA GLN A 83 -18.91 -6.07 12.44
C GLN A 83 -20.31 -5.47 12.66
N THR A 84 -21.07 -5.24 11.58
CA THR A 84 -22.50 -4.87 11.68
C THR A 84 -23.33 -6.05 12.19
N ASP A 85 -23.07 -7.26 11.72
CA ASP A 85 -23.82 -8.46 12.12
C ASP A 85 -23.62 -8.80 13.61
N ILE A 86 -22.40 -8.64 14.13
CA ILE A 86 -22.10 -8.85 15.56
C ILE A 86 -22.79 -7.81 16.44
N LYS A 87 -22.81 -6.53 16.03
CA LYS A 87 -23.50 -5.47 16.79
C LYS A 87 -25.01 -5.69 16.84
N VAL A 88 -25.59 -6.08 15.70
CA VAL A 88 -27.00 -6.45 15.57
C VAL A 88 -27.27 -7.61 16.54
N GLN A 89 -26.48 -8.70 16.49
CA GLN A 89 -26.57 -9.84 17.43
C GLN A 89 -26.52 -9.50 18.93
N LEU A 90 -25.64 -8.57 19.31
CA LEU A 90 -25.56 -8.12 20.70
C LEU A 90 -26.80 -7.33 21.12
N GLN A 91 -27.36 -6.49 20.24
CA GLN A 91 -28.54 -5.68 20.53
C GLN A 91 -29.81 -6.53 20.75
N HIS A 92 -30.07 -7.54 19.91
CA HIS A 92 -31.24 -8.40 20.14
C HIS A 92 -31.09 -9.29 21.39
N LYS A 93 -29.86 -9.72 21.72
CA LYS A 93 -29.59 -10.44 22.98
C LYS A 93 -29.81 -9.59 24.22
N THR A 94 -29.51 -8.28 24.15
CA THR A 94 -29.79 -7.34 25.26
C THR A 94 -31.27 -6.99 25.39
N ASN A 95 -32.03 -7.02 24.29
CA ASN A 95 -33.46 -6.71 24.30
C ASN A 95 -34.33 -7.90 24.77
N LEU A 96 -33.90 -9.14 24.58
CA LEU A 96 -34.59 -10.35 25.08
C LEU A 96 -34.47 -10.60 26.60
N LYS A 97 -33.68 -9.78 27.31
CA LYS A 97 -33.34 -9.99 28.73
C LYS A 97 -33.95 -8.92 29.64
N LYS A 98 -34.92 -8.17 29.11
CA LYS A 98 -35.52 -6.99 29.73
C LYS A 98 -36.99 -7.19 30.14
N ASP A 99 -37.49 -8.43 30.07
CA ASP A 99 -38.80 -8.88 30.55
C ASP A 99 -38.65 -9.80 31.76
#